data_AF-A0A349KHD4-F1
#
_entry.id   AF-A0A349KHD4-F1
#
_cell.length_a   1.000
_cell.length_b   1.000
_cell.length_c   1.000
_cell.angle_alpha   90.00
_cell.angle_beta   90.00
_cell.angle_gamma   90.00
#
_symmetry.space_group_name_H-M   'P 1'
#
loop_
_entity.id
_entity.type
_entity.pdbx_description
1 polymer ?
#
loop_
_entity_poly.entity_id
_entity_poly.type
_entity_poly.pdbx_seq_one_letter_code
_entity_poly.pdbx_strand_id
1 'polypeptide(L)'
;VVERRLAAAGSSRQQLGRDAFVAKAWEWKQESGGIITQQLRRMGSSLDWTRERFTMDPQLSSVVEKAFIDLYAEGLIYRGNRLVNWDPQLHTAISDLEVISEEENGSLWYFRYPVTESNEQITIATTRPETMLGDT
;
A
#
# COMPACT_ATOMS: atom_id res chain seq x y z
N VAL A 1 11.06 -1.14 -4.47
CA VAL A 1 12.35 -1.41 -5.15
C VAL A 1 13.31 -0.22 -5.05
N VAL A 2 12.91 0.98 -5.46
CA VAL A 2 13.73 2.21 -5.33
C VAL A 2 14.17 2.45 -3.88
N GLU A 3 13.26 2.33 -2.92
CA GLU A 3 13.60 2.47 -1.50
C GLU A 3 14.62 1.42 -1.02
N ARG A 4 14.52 0.16 -1.47
CA ARG A 4 15.49 -0.88 -1.12
C ARG A 4 16.89 -0.58 -1.67
N ARG A 5 16.97 -0.05 -2.90
CA ARG A 5 18.25 0.38 -3.50
C ARG A 5 18.84 1.59 -2.78
N LEU A 6 17.99 2.56 -2.39
CA LEU A 6 18.42 3.71 -1.59
C LEU A 6 18.99 3.26 -0.24
N ALA A 7 18.29 2.35 0.44
CA ALA A 7 18.75 1.77 1.69
C ALA A 7 20.09 1.03 1.51
N ALA A 8 20.27 0.26 0.43
CA ALA A 8 21.54 -0.39 0.10
C ALA A 8 22.67 0.62 -0.21
N ALA A 9 22.33 1.79 -0.76
CA ALA A 9 23.25 2.90 -0.98
C ALA A 9 23.45 3.79 0.27
N GLY A 10 22.93 3.39 1.43
CA GLY A 10 23.10 4.10 2.70
C GLY A 10 22.27 5.37 2.87
N SER A 11 21.23 5.57 2.04
CA SER A 11 20.35 6.75 2.08
C SER A 11 18.89 6.34 2.31
N SER A 12 18.05 7.27 2.77
CA SER A 12 16.62 7.01 3.00
C SER A 12 15.72 8.01 2.27
N ARG A 13 14.46 7.62 2.04
CA ARG A 13 13.43 8.48 1.42
C ARG A 13 13.26 9.81 2.16
N GLN A 14 13.37 9.77 3.49
CA GLN A 14 13.19 10.93 4.36
C GLN A 14 14.37 11.90 4.25
N GLN A 15 15.59 11.38 4.10
CA GLN A 15 16.79 12.20 3.96
C GLN A 15 16.87 12.92 2.61
N LEU A 16 16.38 12.30 1.54
CA LEU A 16 16.43 12.88 0.18
C LEU A 16 15.36 13.95 -0.05
N GLY A 17 14.23 13.87 0.66
CA GLY A 17 13.06 14.70 0.38
C GLY A 17 12.28 14.23 -0.86
N ARG A 18 11.06 14.75 -1.01
CA ARG A 18 10.09 14.27 -2.01
C ARG A 18 10.59 14.43 -3.44
N ASP A 19 11.06 15.61 -3.81
CA ASP A 19 11.38 15.92 -5.21
C ASP A 19 12.58 15.12 -5.71
N ALA A 20 13.63 15.02 -4.90
CA ALA A 20 14.81 14.22 -5.23
C ALA A 20 14.48 12.71 -5.28
N PHE A 21 13.61 12.24 -4.38
CA PHE A 21 13.12 10.86 -4.42
C PHE A 21 12.33 10.56 -5.70
N VAL A 22 11.42 11.45 -6.10
CA VAL A 22 10.62 11.32 -7.32
C VAL A 22 11.54 11.33 -8.56
N ALA A 23 12.54 12.19 -8.61
CA ALA A 23 13.52 12.21 -9.70
C ALA A 23 14.25 10.87 -9.84
N LYS A 24 14.74 10.30 -8.73
CA LYS A 24 15.38 8.97 -8.73
C LYS A 24 14.42 7.84 -9.13
N ALA A 25 13.15 7.93 -8.75
CA ALA A 25 12.14 6.96 -9.18
C ALA A 25 11.92 7.00 -10.69
N TRP A 26 11.93 8.18 -11.30
CA TRP A 26 11.87 8.35 -12.76
C TRP A 26 13.12 7.85 -13.48
N GLU A 27 14.31 8.12 -12.95
CA GLU A 27 15.57 7.57 -13.47
C GLU A 27 15.52 6.03 -13.49
N TRP A 28 15.13 5.43 -12.37
CA TRP A 28 14.96 3.98 -12.24
C TRP A 28 13.93 3.42 -13.21
N LYS A 29 12.82 4.13 -13.42
CA LYS A 29 11.79 3.75 -14.40
C LYS A 29 12.36 3.70 -15.81
N GLN A 30 13.23 4.63 -16.20
CA GLN A 30 13.82 4.63 -17.54
C GLN A 30 14.81 3.48 -17.72
N GLU A 31 15.65 3.21 -16.72
CA GLU A 31 16.56 2.06 -16.72
C GLU A 31 15.78 0.75 -16.83
N SER A 32 14.82 0.54 -15.93
CA SER A 32 14.02 -0.70 -15.87
C SER A 32 13.14 -0.87 -17.11
N GLY A 33 12.46 0.18 -17.55
CA GLY A 33 11.60 0.16 -18.73
C GLY A 33 12.37 -0.17 -20.00
N GLY A 34 13.56 0.42 -20.17
CA GLY A 34 14.44 0.12 -21.30
C GLY A 34 14.86 -1.36 -21.34
N ILE A 35 15.22 -1.93 -20.18
CA ILE A 35 15.57 -3.34 -20.06
C ILE A 35 14.39 -4.25 -20.44
N ILE A 36 13.20 -3.97 -19.90
CA ILE A 36 11.97 -4.76 -20.20
C ILE A 36 11.66 -4.71 -21.69
N THR A 37 11.69 -3.53 -22.30
CA THR A 37 11.42 -3.34 -23.73
C THR A 37 12.46 -4.05 -24.60
N GLN A 38 13.75 -4.02 -24.23
CA GLN A 38 14.80 -4.76 -24.93
C GLN A 38 14.60 -6.28 -24.84
N GLN A 39 14.20 -6.79 -23.67
CA GLN A 39 13.90 -8.21 -23.47
C GLN A 39 12.73 -8.66 -24.36
N LEU A 40 11.62 -7.91 -24.37
CA LEU A 40 10.45 -8.21 -25.21
C LEU A 40 10.80 -8.23 -26.71
N ARG A 41 11.60 -7.25 -27.17
CA ARG A 41 12.08 -7.22 -28.56
C ARG A 41 12.95 -8.42 -28.89
N ARG A 42 13.85 -8.81 -27.98
CA ARG A 42 14.73 -9.99 -28.16
C ARG A 42 13.94 -11.30 -28.22
N MET A 43 12.81 -11.38 -27.51
CA MET A 43 11.89 -12.52 -27.60
C MET A 43 11.05 -12.56 -28.89
N GLY A 44 11.16 -11.54 -29.75
CA GLY A 44 10.41 -11.47 -31.01
C GLY A 44 8.97 -11.02 -30.85
N SER A 45 8.61 -10.33 -29.76
CA SER A 45 7.25 -9.82 -29.55
C SER A 45 6.89 -8.76 -30.61
N SER A 46 5.89 -9.04 -31.45
CA SER A 46 5.40 -8.16 -32.52
C SER A 46 4.39 -7.12 -32.01
N LEU A 47 4.76 -6.40 -30.95
CA LEU A 47 3.94 -5.34 -30.35
C LEU A 47 4.08 -4.04 -31.16
N ASP A 48 3.05 -3.17 -31.10
CA ASP A 48 3.13 -1.83 -31.68
C ASP A 48 3.95 -0.89 -30.77
N TRP A 49 5.26 -0.88 -30.98
CA TRP A 49 6.21 -0.05 -30.25
C TRP A 49 6.00 1.45 -30.43
N THR A 50 5.29 1.89 -31.48
CA THR A 50 5.02 3.31 -31.70
C THR A 50 4.00 3.87 -30.71
N ARG A 51 3.20 2.97 -30.12
CA ARG A 51 2.15 3.28 -29.15
C ARG A 51 2.49 2.80 -27.74
N GLU A 52 3.77 2.64 -27.44
CA GLU A 52 4.20 2.36 -26.08
C GLU A 52 3.71 3.47 -25.13
N ARG A 53 3.14 3.07 -24.00
CA ARG A 53 2.51 3.93 -23.01
C ARG A 53 2.94 3.52 -21.62
N PHE A 54 2.96 4.48 -20.70
CA PHE A 54 3.33 4.26 -19.31
C PHE A 54 2.24 4.82 -18.41
N THR A 55 1.89 4.11 -17.34
CA THR A 55 0.76 4.45 -16.48
C THR A 55 0.80 5.86 -15.91
N MET A 56 2.00 6.43 -15.68
CA MET A 56 2.17 7.82 -15.24
C MET A 56 2.61 8.78 -16.37
N ASP A 57 2.38 8.43 -17.63
CA ASP A 57 2.57 9.39 -18.73
C ASP A 57 1.50 10.50 -18.65
N PRO A 58 1.76 11.70 -19.21
CA PRO A 58 0.85 12.83 -19.05
C PRO A 58 -0.57 12.56 -19.57
N GLN A 59 -0.68 11.80 -20.67
CA GLN A 59 -1.95 11.49 -21.29
C GLN A 59 -2.78 10.55 -20.41
N LEU A 60 -2.22 9.42 -19.98
CA LEU A 60 -2.91 8.47 -19.11
C LEU A 60 -3.18 9.06 -17.73
N SER A 61 -2.27 9.88 -17.19
CA SER A 61 -2.51 10.57 -15.92
C SER A 61 -3.73 11.49 -16.00
N SER A 62 -3.89 12.26 -17.08
CA SER A 62 -5.09 13.09 -17.30
C SER A 62 -6.38 12.28 -17.45
N VAL A 63 -6.30 11.07 -18.02
CA VAL A 63 -7.46 10.16 -18.12
C VAL A 63 -7.87 9.63 -16.75
N VAL A 64 -6.90 9.27 -15.90
CA VAL A 64 -7.17 8.83 -14.52
C VAL A 64 -7.79 9.96 -13.70
N GLU A 65 -7.25 11.19 -13.83
CA GLU A 65 -7.82 12.37 -13.17
C GLU A 65 -9.27 12.61 -13.60
N LYS A 66 -9.56 12.54 -14.91
CA LYS A 66 -10.92 12.64 -15.42
C LYS A 66 -11.82 11.56 -14.83
N ALA A 67 -11.40 10.30 -14.86
CA ALA A 67 -12.18 9.19 -14.31
C ALA A 67 -12.49 9.38 -12.82
N PHE A 68 -11.53 9.88 -12.05
CA PHE A 68 -11.74 10.21 -10.64
C PHE A 68 -12.78 11.33 -10.46
N ILE A 69 -12.69 12.40 -11.25
CA ILE A 69 -13.65 13.54 -11.20
C ILE A 69 -15.05 13.08 -11.58
N ASP A 70 -15.19 12.28 -12.64
CA ASP A 70 -16.48 11.77 -13.12
C ASP A 70 -17.14 10.91 -12.01
N LEU A 71 -16.39 9.96 -11.42
CA LEU A 71 -16.89 9.11 -10.33
C LEU A 71 -17.21 9.90 -9.04
N TYR A 72 -16.47 10.98 -8.78
CA TYR A 72 -16.76 11.88 -7.67
C TYR A 72 -18.04 12.68 -7.93
N ALA A 73 -18.22 13.21 -9.15
CA ALA A 73 -19.42 13.94 -9.55
C ALA A 73 -20.69 13.08 -9.53
N GLU A 74 -20.55 11.77 -9.81
CA GLU A 74 -21.62 10.77 -9.68
C GLU A 74 -21.92 10.37 -8.22
N GLY A 75 -21.13 10.84 -7.25
CA GLY A 75 -21.31 10.52 -5.83
C GLY A 75 -20.79 9.13 -5.42
N LEU A 76 -20.03 8.45 -6.29
CA LEU A 76 -19.46 7.13 -6.03
C LEU A 76 -18.16 7.21 -5.21
N ILE A 77 -17.46 8.34 -5.26
CA ILE A 77 -16.26 8.62 -4.46
C ILE A 77 -16.62 9.60 -3.35
N TYR A 78 -16.21 9.29 -2.12
CA TYR A 78 -16.39 10.16 -0.96
C TYR A 78 -15.18 10.08 -0.03
N ARG A 79 -15.09 11.03 0.90
CA ARG A 79 -14.09 11.03 1.98
C ARG A 79 -14.80 10.84 3.31
N GLY A 80 -14.37 9.84 4.06
CA GLY A 80 -14.89 9.55 5.39
C GLY A 80 -13.88 8.79 6.25
N ASN A 81 -14.17 8.65 7.53
CA ASN A 81 -13.37 7.86 8.45
C ASN A 81 -13.90 6.42 8.44
N ARG A 82 -13.04 5.48 8.04
CA ARG A 82 -13.33 4.05 8.03
C ARG A 82 -12.11 3.29 8.55
N LEU A 83 -12.31 2.11 9.10
CA LEU A 83 -11.21 1.19 9.38
C LEU A 83 -10.53 0.82 8.06
N VAL A 84 -9.21 0.97 8.03
CA VAL A 84 -8.36 0.70 6.87
C VAL A 84 -7.24 -0.24 7.29
N ASN A 85 -6.77 -1.06 6.36
CA ASN A 85 -5.53 -1.81 6.55
C ASN A 85 -4.36 -0.84 6.44
N TRP A 86 -3.52 -0.80 7.47
CA TRP A 86 -2.38 0.11 7.54
C TRP A 86 -1.08 -0.69 7.56
N ASP A 87 -0.17 -0.36 6.65
CA ASP A 87 1.18 -0.92 6.63
C ASP A 87 2.15 -0.03 7.46
N PRO A 88 2.65 -0.51 8.62
CA PRO A 88 3.56 0.23 9.47
C PRO A 88 5.00 0.33 8.91
N GLN A 89 5.35 -0.40 7.85
CA GLN A 89 6.65 -0.29 7.19
C GLN A 89 6.61 0.75 6.07
N LEU A 90 5.60 0.68 5.20
CA LEU A 90 5.46 1.63 4.08
C LEU A 90 4.87 2.98 4.52
N HIS A 91 4.16 3.00 5.65
CA HIS A 91 3.39 4.12 6.18
C HIS A 91 2.28 4.55 5.22
N THR A 92 1.49 3.59 4.74
CA THR A 92 0.36 3.85 3.84
C THR A 92 -0.80 2.91 4.15
N ALA A 93 -2.00 3.34 3.77
CA ALA A 93 -3.14 2.44 3.69
C ALA A 93 -3.00 1.51 2.48
N ILE A 94 -3.48 0.28 2.63
CA ILE A 94 -3.49 -0.76 1.59
C ILE A 94 -4.90 -1.28 1.35
N SER A 95 -5.18 -1.71 0.12
CA SER A 95 -6.47 -2.30 -0.24
C SER A 95 -6.60 -3.71 0.34
N ASP A 96 -7.83 -4.17 0.59
CA ASP A 96 -8.08 -5.56 1.02
C ASP A 96 -7.49 -6.58 0.04
N LEU A 97 -7.47 -6.27 -1.26
CA LEU A 97 -6.89 -7.13 -2.30
C LEU A 97 -5.35 -7.19 -2.26
N GLU A 98 -4.69 -6.28 -1.55
CA GLU A 98 -3.23 -6.25 -1.38
C GLU A 98 -2.80 -6.99 -0.10
N VAL A 99 -3.76 -7.36 0.77
CA VAL A 99 -3.49 -8.10 2.00
C VAL A 99 -3.50 -9.60 1.71
N ILE A 100 -2.41 -10.27 2.04
CA ILE A 100 -2.27 -11.72 1.94
C ILE A 100 -2.40 -12.30 3.34
N SER A 101 -3.33 -13.24 3.53
CA SER A 101 -3.53 -13.94 4.79
C SER A 101 -2.67 -15.20 4.82
N GLU A 102 -1.80 -15.32 5.82
CA GLU A 102 -0.97 -16.49 6.07
C GLU A 102 -1.24 -17.02 7.49
N GLU A 103 -1.15 -18.34 7.67
CA GLU A 103 -1.32 -18.95 8.99
C GLU A 103 -0.05 -18.80 9.82
N GLU A 104 -0.19 -18.26 11.03
CA GLU A 104 0.91 -18.10 11.97
C GLU A 104 0.57 -18.70 13.34
N ASN A 105 1.56 -19.31 13.99
CA ASN A 105 1.40 -19.82 15.35
C ASN A 105 1.41 -18.65 16.34
N GLY A 106 0.24 -18.34 16.90
CA GLY A 106 0.06 -17.30 17.91
C GLY A 106 -0.16 -17.84 19.33
N SER A 107 -0.46 -16.92 20.25
CA SER A 107 -0.94 -17.24 21.59
C SER A 107 -2.40 -16.82 21.74
N LEU A 108 -3.19 -17.64 22.42
CA LEU A 108 -4.57 -17.31 22.79
C LEU A 108 -4.60 -16.95 24.28
N TRP A 109 -4.89 -15.68 24.58
CA TRP A 109 -4.90 -15.11 25.93
C TRP A 109 -6.31 -15.12 26.50
N TYR A 110 -6.42 -15.31 27.82
CA TYR A 110 -7.69 -15.27 28.54
C TYR A 110 -7.65 -14.18 29.62
N PHE A 111 -8.53 -13.18 29.49
CA PHE A 111 -8.69 -12.08 30.44
C PHE A 111 -9.98 -12.24 31.22
N ARG A 112 -10.04 -11.71 32.45
CA ARG A 112 -11.27 -11.65 33.24
C ARG A 112 -11.60 -10.21 33.59
N TYR A 113 -12.75 -9.74 33.12
CA TYR A 113 -13.28 -8.42 33.46
C TYR A 113 -14.30 -8.54 34.61
N PRO A 114 -14.18 -7.72 35.67
CA PRO A 114 -15.20 -7.65 36.71
C PRO A 114 -16.46 -6.96 36.18
N VAL A 115 -17.62 -7.51 36.51
CA VAL A 115 -18.90 -6.88 36.17
C VAL A 115 -19.25 -5.85 37.25
N THR A 116 -19.58 -4.62 36.84
CA THR A 116 -19.95 -3.54 37.76
C THR A 116 -21.12 -3.97 38.66
N GLU A 117 -21.02 -3.67 39.95
CA GLU A 117 -22.04 -3.98 40.96
C GLU A 117 -22.33 -5.48 41.19
N SER A 118 -21.48 -6.39 40.71
CA SER A 118 -21.58 -7.82 41.02
C SER A 118 -20.21 -8.43 41.33
N ASN A 119 -20.21 -9.64 41.90
CA ASN A 119 -18.97 -10.42 42.10
C ASN A 119 -18.67 -11.34 40.90
N GLU A 120 -19.41 -11.18 39.80
CA GLU A 120 -19.26 -11.97 38.59
C GLU A 120 -18.10 -11.46 37.73
N GLN A 121 -17.47 -12.37 37.00
CA GLN A 121 -16.37 -12.07 36.10
C GLN A 121 -16.65 -12.66 34.72
N ILE A 122 -16.41 -11.86 33.68
CA ILE A 122 -16.54 -12.29 32.29
C ILE A 122 -15.16 -12.66 31.78
N THR A 123 -15.02 -13.89 31.26
CA THR A 123 -13.77 -14.34 30.64
C THR A 123 -13.79 -14.06 29.14
N ILE A 124 -12.79 -13.34 28.63
CA ILE A 124 -12.62 -13.01 27.20
C ILE A 124 -11.37 -13.70 26.68
N ALA A 125 -11.47 -14.33 25.50
CA ALA A 125 -10.34 -14.91 24.79
C ALA A 125 -9.93 -14.00 23.61
N THR A 126 -8.66 -13.63 23.51
CA THR A 126 -8.14 -12.79 22.41
C THR A 126 -6.73 -13.22 22.00
N THR A 127 -6.40 -13.06 20.72
CA THR A 127 -5.03 -13.21 20.21
C THR A 127 -4.21 -11.92 20.31
N ARG A 128 -4.88 -10.79 20.61
CA ARG A 128 -4.30 -9.44 20.63
C ARG A 128 -4.51 -8.77 21.98
N PRO A 129 -3.71 -9.11 23.01
CA PRO A 129 -3.88 -8.54 24.35
C PRO A 129 -3.65 -7.02 24.37
N GLU A 130 -2.86 -6.48 23.44
CA GLU A 130 -2.58 -5.04 23.33
C GLU A 130 -3.80 -4.20 22.92
N THR A 131 -4.84 -4.81 22.33
CA THR A 131 -6.07 -4.09 21.93
C THR A 131 -7.07 -3.95 23.08
N MET A 132 -6.81 -4.56 24.23
CA MET A 132 -7.68 -4.53 25.42
C MET A 132 -8.05 -3.10 25.86
N LEU A 133 -7.15 -2.13 25.69
CA LEU A 133 -7.41 -0.72 26.05
C LEU A 133 -8.33 0.02 25.06
N GLY A 134 -8.59 -0.58 23.89
CA GLY A 134 -9.53 -0.09 22.90
C GLY A 134 -10.90 -0.75 22.98
N ASP A 135 -11.15 -1.59 23.99
CA ASP A 135 -12.45 -2.21 24.22
C ASP A 135 -13.50 -1.11 24.53
N THR A 136 -14.65 -1.17 23.88
CA THR A 136 -15.79 -0.23 24.05
C THR A 136 -17.10 -0.99 24.20
#